data_AF-A0A378AZD0-F1
#
_entry.id   AF-A0A378AZD0-F1
#
_cell.length_a   1.000
_cell.length_b   1.000
_cell.length_c   1.000
_cell.angle_alpha   90.00
_cell.angle_beta   90.00
_cell.angle_gamma   90.00
#
_symmetry.space_group_name_H-M   'P 1'
#
loop_
_entity.id
_entity.type
_entity.pdbx_description
1 polymer ?
#
loop_
_entity_poly.entity_id
_entity_poly.type
_entity_poly.pdbx_seq_one_letter_code
_entity_poly.pdbx_strand_id
1 'polypeptide(L)'
;MTAVGFMPNGFAQSTAGEYASNVFWIVGIALIASWIVAVIFTPWLGVHLLPDRKPVAAGHAALYDTPRYQRFRRLLTRVIAHKWRVAAGVVALFIVAILGMSVVNKQFFPTSDRPEVLVEVQLPYGSSISQTSAAAAKIEHWLQRQPEAKIVTSYIGQGAPRFYLAMAPELPDPPSPN
;
A
#
# COMPACT_ATOMS: atom_id res chain seq x y z
N MET A 1 -11.29 -14.78 -14.01
CA MET A 1 -9.85 -14.66 -13.75
C MET A 1 -9.55 -13.24 -13.30
N THR A 2 -9.56 -12.98 -11.99
CA THR A 2 -9.15 -11.69 -11.40
C THR A 2 -7.66 -11.39 -11.61
N ALA A 3 -6.85 -12.42 -11.87
CA ALA A 3 -5.41 -12.33 -12.12
C ALA A 3 -5.02 -11.35 -13.26
N VAL A 4 -5.83 -11.25 -14.32
CA VAL A 4 -5.56 -10.34 -15.45
C VAL A 4 -5.68 -8.87 -15.03
N GLY A 5 -6.55 -8.56 -14.05
CA GLY A 5 -6.73 -7.20 -13.53
C GLY A 5 -5.54 -6.67 -12.71
N PHE A 6 -4.67 -7.56 -12.22
CA PHE A 6 -3.47 -7.19 -11.46
C PHE A 6 -2.21 -7.06 -12.32
N MET A 7 -2.28 -7.46 -13.60
CA MET A 7 -1.16 -7.41 -14.54
C MET A 7 -0.52 -6.01 -14.70
N PRO A 8 -1.27 -4.89 -14.75
CA PRO A 8 -0.66 -3.56 -14.88
C PRO A 8 0.21 -3.15 -13.68
N ASN A 9 -0.12 -3.64 -12.48
CA ASN A 9 0.63 -3.29 -11.25
C ASN A 9 2.00 -3.99 -11.18
N GLY A 10 2.16 -5.13 -11.87
CA GLY A 10 3.43 -5.85 -11.94
C GLY A 10 4.47 -5.21 -12.87
N PHE A 11 4.06 -4.32 -13.79
CA PHE A 11 4.94 -3.66 -14.75
C PHE A 11 5.29 -2.20 -14.40
N ALA A 12 4.81 -1.67 -13.26
CA ALA A 12 5.11 -0.32 -12.83
C ALA A 12 6.52 -0.24 -12.21
N GLN A 13 7.50 0.27 -12.98
CA GLN A 13 8.88 0.46 -12.54
C GLN A 13 9.03 1.76 -11.75
N SER A 14 9.02 1.68 -10.41
CA SER A 14 9.58 2.71 -9.51
C SER A 14 10.09 2.04 -8.24
N THR A 15 10.71 2.78 -7.31
CA THR A 15 11.16 2.27 -6.00
C THR A 15 10.02 1.69 -5.15
N ALA A 16 8.77 2.08 -5.42
CA ALA A 16 7.56 1.43 -4.88
C ALA A 16 7.24 0.09 -5.57
N GLY A 17 7.75 -0.10 -6.79
CA GLY A 17 7.65 -1.29 -7.62
C GLY A 17 8.47 -2.48 -7.11
N GLU A 18 9.55 -2.29 -6.34
CA GLU A 18 10.30 -3.41 -5.75
C GLU A 18 9.46 -4.13 -4.68
N TYR A 19 8.78 -3.37 -3.82
CA TYR A 19 7.83 -3.90 -2.84
C TYR A 19 6.53 -4.38 -3.51
N ALA A 20 5.99 -3.63 -4.46
CA ALA A 20 4.76 -4.01 -5.16
C ALA A 20 4.94 -5.24 -6.08
N SER A 21 6.12 -5.43 -6.67
CA SER A 21 6.47 -6.58 -7.51
C SER A 21 6.51 -7.87 -6.70
N ASN A 22 7.09 -7.86 -5.49
CA ASN A 22 7.10 -9.04 -4.63
C ASN A 22 5.67 -9.46 -4.23
N VAL A 23 4.82 -8.50 -3.85
CA VAL A 23 3.40 -8.78 -3.54
C VAL A 23 2.66 -9.33 -4.76
N PHE A 24 2.93 -8.81 -5.96
CA PHE A 24 2.34 -9.32 -7.20
C PHE A 24 2.67 -10.79 -7.43
N TRP A 25 3.93 -11.20 -7.31
CA TRP A 25 4.33 -12.60 -7.47
C TRP A 25 3.71 -13.51 -6.40
N ILE A 26 3.69 -13.07 -5.14
CA ILE A 26 3.07 -13.82 -4.03
C ILE A 26 1.59 -14.06 -4.30
N VAL A 27 0.84 -13.01 -4.63
CA VAL A 27 -0.61 -13.09 -4.88
C VAL A 27 -0.90 -13.88 -6.16
N GLY A 28 -0.12 -13.69 -7.21
CA GLY A 28 -0.26 -14.40 -8.48
C GLY A 28 -0.08 -15.91 -8.32
N ILE A 29 1.03 -16.32 -7.68
CA ILE A 29 1.29 -17.75 -7.40
C ILE A 29 0.23 -18.30 -6.44
N ALA A 30 -0.16 -17.56 -5.40
CA ALA A 30 -1.19 -17.99 -4.46
C ALA A 30 -2.57 -18.21 -5.13
N LEU A 31 -2.97 -17.36 -6.06
CA LEU A 31 -4.23 -17.53 -6.80
C LEU A 31 -4.20 -18.75 -7.73
N ILE A 32 -3.08 -19.00 -8.41
CA ILE A 32 -2.91 -20.18 -9.27
C ILE A 32 -2.91 -21.45 -8.41
N ALA A 33 -2.12 -21.47 -7.33
CA ALA A 33 -2.08 -22.60 -6.40
C ALA A 33 -3.46 -22.85 -5.77
N SER A 34 -4.16 -21.79 -5.33
CA SER A 34 -5.52 -21.89 -4.78
C SER A 34 -6.51 -22.43 -5.80
N TRP A 35 -6.39 -22.08 -7.09
CA TRP A 35 -7.25 -22.63 -8.13
C TRP A 35 -7.01 -24.12 -8.33
N ILE A 36 -5.74 -24.57 -8.38
CA ILE A 36 -5.38 -25.99 -8.50
C ILE A 36 -5.95 -26.76 -7.29
N VAL A 37 -5.70 -26.26 -6.07
CA VAL A 37 -6.22 -26.87 -4.84
C VAL A 37 -7.74 -26.93 -4.87
N ALA A 38 -8.43 -25.85 -5.24
CA ALA A 38 -9.88 -25.83 -5.31
C ALA A 38 -10.42 -26.85 -6.32
N VAL A 39 -9.82 -26.97 -7.50
CA VAL A 39 -10.28 -27.92 -8.54
C VAL A 39 -10.06 -29.38 -8.10
N ILE A 40 -9.02 -29.68 -7.33
CA ILE A 40 -8.70 -31.06 -6.91
C ILE A 40 -9.38 -31.42 -5.58
N PHE A 41 -9.27 -30.56 -4.56
CA PHE A 41 -9.79 -30.85 -3.23
C PHE A 41 -11.30 -30.68 -3.12
N THR A 42 -11.92 -29.74 -3.83
CA THR A 42 -13.38 -29.55 -3.77
C THR A 42 -14.16 -30.80 -4.21
N PRO A 43 -13.86 -31.47 -5.33
CA PRO A 43 -14.55 -32.71 -5.67
C PRO A 43 -14.17 -33.86 -4.73
N TRP A 44 -12.92 -33.93 -4.27
CA TRP A 44 -12.48 -34.98 -3.35
C TRP A 44 -13.20 -34.92 -1.99
N LEU A 45 -13.29 -33.73 -1.39
CA LEU A 45 -14.11 -33.45 -0.21
C LEU A 45 -15.59 -33.61 -0.52
N GLY A 46 -16.01 -33.24 -1.72
CA GLY A 46 -17.36 -33.42 -2.25
C GLY A 46 -17.86 -34.86 -2.12
N VAL A 47 -17.00 -35.84 -2.40
CA VAL A 47 -17.34 -37.27 -2.31
C VAL A 47 -17.27 -37.81 -0.88
N HIS A 48 -16.36 -37.29 -0.04
CA HIS A 48 -16.12 -37.84 1.29
C HIS A 48 -16.95 -37.19 2.42
N LEU A 49 -17.32 -35.92 2.28
CA LEU A 49 -18.00 -35.15 3.34
C LEU A 49 -19.48 -34.89 3.07
N LEU A 50 -19.96 -34.99 1.83
CA LEU A 50 -21.39 -34.77 1.58
C LEU A 50 -22.17 -36.03 1.97
N PRO A 51 -23.12 -35.93 2.92
CA PRO A 51 -24.06 -37.02 3.16
C PRO A 51 -24.95 -37.19 1.94
N ASP A 52 -25.34 -38.44 1.66
CA ASP A 52 -26.29 -38.78 0.60
C ASP A 52 -27.57 -37.96 0.76
N ARG A 53 -27.70 -36.91 -0.05
CA ARG A 53 -28.90 -36.08 -0.06
C ARG A 53 -30.00 -36.89 -0.73
N LYS A 54 -30.94 -37.40 0.08
CA LYS A 54 -32.20 -37.94 -0.42
C LYS A 54 -32.83 -36.94 -1.39
N PRO A 55 -33.25 -37.36 -2.60
CA PRO A 55 -33.88 -36.47 -3.55
C PRO A 55 -35.09 -35.84 -2.88
N VAL A 56 -35.11 -34.51 -2.83
CA VAL A 56 -36.22 -33.76 -2.22
C VAL A 56 -37.46 -34.04 -3.05
N ALA A 57 -38.44 -34.75 -2.47
CA ALA A 57 -39.67 -35.16 -3.14
C ALA A 57 -40.53 -33.97 -3.63
N ALA A 58 -40.30 -32.78 -3.10
CA ALA A 58 -40.84 -31.54 -3.64
C ALA A 58 -39.86 -31.01 -4.69
N GLY A 59 -40.18 -31.22 -5.97
CA GLY A 59 -39.36 -30.82 -7.11
C GLY A 59 -38.91 -29.35 -7.06
N HIS A 60 -38.01 -28.99 -7.98
CA HIS A 60 -37.27 -27.72 -8.13
C HIS A 60 -37.92 -26.42 -7.62
N ALA A 61 -39.26 -26.32 -7.51
CA ALA A 61 -39.99 -25.22 -6.88
C ALA A 61 -39.73 -25.05 -5.37
N ALA A 62 -39.56 -26.12 -4.58
CA ALA A 62 -39.39 -26.00 -3.12
C ALA A 62 -38.03 -25.38 -2.71
N LEU A 63 -37.02 -25.51 -3.56
CA LEU A 63 -35.71 -24.87 -3.36
C LEU A 63 -35.78 -23.34 -3.48
N TYR A 64 -36.69 -22.85 -4.32
CA TYR A 64 -36.91 -21.43 -4.59
C TYR A 64 -37.94 -20.78 -3.67
N ASP A 65 -38.59 -21.54 -2.79
CA ASP A 65 -39.60 -21.00 -1.87
C ASP A 65 -39.05 -20.64 -0.48
N THR A 66 -37.73 -20.62 -0.34
CA THR A 66 -37.11 -20.12 0.88
C THR A 66 -37.36 -18.61 1.03
N PRO A 67 -37.69 -18.12 2.25
CA PRO A 67 -38.04 -16.72 2.48
C PRO A 67 -36.91 -15.75 2.12
N ARG A 68 -35.64 -16.19 2.19
CA ARG A 68 -34.48 -15.40 1.73
C ARG A 68 -34.46 -15.24 0.22
N TYR A 69 -34.72 -16.32 -0.54
CA TYR A 69 -34.78 -16.27 -1.99
C TYR A 69 -35.90 -15.36 -2.47
N GLN A 70 -37.09 -15.45 -1.86
CA GLN A 70 -38.23 -14.61 -2.23
C GLN A 70 -38.00 -13.11 -1.93
N ARG A 71 -37.24 -12.77 -0.87
CA ARG A 71 -36.80 -11.38 -0.61
C ARG A 71 -35.81 -10.90 -1.67
N PHE A 72 -34.79 -11.70 -1.97
CA PHE A 72 -33.81 -11.38 -3.00
C PHE A 72 -34.48 -11.17 -4.36
N ARG A 73 -35.37 -12.09 -4.75
CA ARG A 73 -36.15 -12.01 -5.99
C ARG A 73 -36.97 -10.72 -6.05
N ARG A 74 -37.69 -10.36 -4.98
CA ARG A 74 -38.45 -9.09 -4.93
C ARG A 74 -37.57 -7.87 -5.09
N LEU A 75 -36.40 -7.84 -4.46
CA LEU A 75 -35.45 -6.73 -4.59
C LEU A 75 -34.89 -6.65 -6.01
N LEU A 76 -34.51 -7.79 -6.60
CA LEU A 76 -34.03 -7.87 -7.98
C LEU A 76 -35.09 -7.42 -8.99
N THR A 77 -36.34 -7.86 -8.85
CA THR A 77 -37.43 -7.44 -9.73
C THR A 77 -37.69 -5.94 -9.63
N ARG A 78 -37.59 -5.34 -8.43
CA ARG A 78 -37.72 -3.88 -8.25
C ARG A 78 -36.57 -3.11 -8.91
N VAL A 79 -35.35 -3.61 -8.79
CA VAL A 79 -34.14 -3.04 -9.43
C VAL A 79 -34.29 -3.06 -10.95
N ILE A 80 -34.73 -4.18 -11.52
CA ILE A 80 -34.94 -4.34 -12.97
C ILE A 80 -36.08 -3.44 -13.46
N ALA A 81 -37.20 -3.39 -12.72
CA ALA A 81 -38.34 -2.54 -13.06
C ALA A 81 -37.97 -1.04 -13.08
N HIS A 82 -37.03 -0.63 -12.22
CA HIS A 82 -36.54 0.75 -12.12
C HIS A 82 -35.12 0.91 -12.69
N LYS A 83 -34.74 0.14 -13.71
CA LYS A 83 -33.39 0.09 -14.27
C LYS A 83 -32.75 1.46 -14.54
N TRP A 84 -33.55 2.43 -15.02
CA TRP A 84 -33.07 3.80 -15.28
C TRP A 84 -32.75 4.58 -14.01
N ARG A 85 -33.53 4.44 -12.94
CA ARG A 85 -33.26 5.08 -11.63
C ARG A 85 -32.03 4.47 -10.98
N VAL A 86 -31.87 3.15 -11.09
CA VAL A 86 -30.69 2.44 -10.58
C VAL A 86 -29.44 2.84 -11.35
N ALA A 87 -29.51 2.88 -12.69
CA ALA A 87 -28.40 3.35 -13.52
C ALA A 87 -28.01 4.80 -13.18
N ALA A 88 -28.98 5.70 -13.04
CA ALA A 88 -28.72 7.08 -12.62
C ALA A 88 -28.07 7.13 -11.22
N GLY A 89 -28.52 6.30 -10.28
CA GLY A 89 -27.93 6.20 -8.95
C GLY A 89 -26.48 5.70 -8.97
N VAL A 90 -26.17 4.70 -9.80
CA VAL A 90 -24.80 4.19 -9.97
C VAL A 90 -23.89 5.28 -10.56
N VAL A 91 -24.36 5.98 -11.60
CA VAL A 91 -23.61 7.09 -12.21
C VAL A 91 -23.38 8.22 -11.22
N ALA A 92 -24.41 8.60 -10.46
CA ALA A 92 -24.29 9.64 -9.42
C ALA A 92 -23.28 9.23 -8.33
N LEU A 93 -23.36 8.00 -7.84
CA LEU A 93 -22.42 7.48 -6.84
C LEU A 93 -20.98 7.45 -7.38
N PHE A 94 -20.81 7.09 -8.64
CA PHE A 94 -19.51 7.10 -9.30
C PHE A 94 -18.92 8.52 -9.39
N ILE A 95 -19.74 9.50 -9.76
CA ILE A 95 -19.32 10.92 -9.77
C ILE A 95 -18.94 11.39 -8.36
N VAL A 96 -19.75 11.04 -7.34
CA VAL A 96 -19.45 11.36 -5.94
C VAL A 96 -18.12 10.74 -5.49
N ALA A 97 -17.83 9.50 -5.90
CA ALA A 97 -16.56 8.85 -5.59
C ALA A 97 -15.37 9.57 -6.23
N ILE A 98 -15.49 9.99 -7.50
CA ILE A 98 -14.45 10.77 -8.20
C ILE A 98 -14.21 12.11 -7.50
N LEU A 99 -15.29 12.83 -7.17
CA LEU A 99 -15.19 14.11 -6.47
C LEU A 99 -14.64 13.94 -5.05
N GLY A 100 -14.99 12.86 -4.35
CA GLY A 100 -14.43 12.55 -3.03
C GLY A 100 -12.92 12.28 -3.08
N MET A 101 -12.43 11.71 -4.18
CA MET A 101 -11.01 11.42 -4.35
C MET A 101 -10.15 12.70 -4.49
N SER A 102 -10.71 13.84 -4.89
CA SER A 102 -9.98 15.11 -4.93
C SER A 102 -9.76 15.71 -3.53
N VAL A 103 -10.59 15.32 -2.55
CA VAL A 103 -10.51 15.76 -1.15
C VAL A 103 -9.53 14.89 -0.35
N VAL A 104 -9.17 13.71 -0.86
CA VAL A 104 -8.22 12.82 -0.20
C VAL A 104 -6.80 13.35 -0.41
N ASN A 105 -6.18 13.80 0.68
CA ASN A 105 -4.76 14.14 0.70
C ASN A 105 -3.94 12.90 0.32
N LYS A 106 -3.23 12.99 -0.81
CA LYS A 106 -2.34 11.92 -1.28
C LYS A 106 -1.06 11.93 -0.45
N GLN A 107 -1.07 11.21 0.66
CA GLN A 107 0.12 11.01 1.46
C GLN A 107 0.95 9.89 0.83
N PHE A 108 2.02 10.27 0.11
CA PHE A 108 2.85 9.35 -0.67
C PHE A 108 3.67 8.41 0.24
N PHE A 109 3.94 8.85 1.47
CA PHE A 109 4.50 8.04 2.55
C PHE A 109 3.94 8.56 3.88
N PRO A 110 3.54 7.69 4.83
CA PRO A 110 3.30 8.14 6.20
C PRO A 110 4.55 8.87 6.70
N THR A 111 4.37 9.93 7.49
CA THR A 111 5.50 10.55 8.19
C THR A 111 6.19 9.44 8.96
N SER A 112 7.44 9.12 8.60
CA SER A 112 8.21 8.10 9.31
C SER A 112 8.21 8.47 10.78
N ASP A 113 7.58 7.65 11.62
CA ASP A 113 7.51 7.84 13.08
C ASP A 113 8.87 7.57 13.75
N ARG A 114 9.99 7.83 13.06
CA ARG A 114 11.32 7.63 13.59
C ARG A 114 11.64 8.79 14.54
N PRO A 115 12.10 8.50 15.77
CA PRO A 115 12.58 9.52 16.70
C PRO A 115 14.00 10.02 16.33
N GLU A 116 14.30 10.11 15.03
CA GLU A 116 15.58 10.54 14.49
C GLU A 116 15.36 11.87 13.76
N VAL A 117 16.12 12.90 14.13
CA VAL A 117 16.06 14.22 13.49
C VAL A 117 17.40 14.47 12.81
N LEU A 118 17.33 14.89 11.55
CA LEU A 118 18.49 15.28 10.77
C LEU A 118 18.60 16.80 10.72
N VAL A 119 19.80 17.29 11.03
CA VAL A 119 20.14 18.71 10.97
C VAL A 119 21.28 18.88 9.99
N GLU A 120 20.99 19.58 8.90
CA GLU A 120 21.99 19.94 7.89
C GLU A 120 22.48 21.36 8.14
N VAL A 121 23.81 21.54 8.17
CA VAL A 121 24.46 22.82 8.47
C VAL A 121 25.36 23.18 7.31
N GLN A 122 24.93 24.17 6.53
CA GLN A 122 25.67 24.65 5.37
C GLN A 122 26.26 26.04 5.63
N LEU A 123 27.58 26.15 5.50
CA LEU A 123 28.32 27.42 5.60
C LEU A 123 28.56 28.03 4.21
N PRO A 124 28.83 29.34 4.12
CA PRO A 124 29.19 29.98 2.85
C PRO A 124 30.40 29.30 2.18
N TYR A 125 30.37 29.23 0.84
CA TYR A 125 31.47 28.70 0.03
C TYR A 125 32.81 29.40 0.37
N GLY A 126 33.87 28.62 0.51
CA GLY A 126 35.21 29.12 0.90
C GLY A 126 35.48 29.13 2.41
N SER A 127 34.53 28.70 3.24
CA SER A 127 34.78 28.50 4.68
C SER A 127 35.76 27.34 4.90
N SER A 128 36.72 27.51 5.80
CA SER A 128 37.67 26.44 6.12
C SER A 128 36.98 25.30 6.86
N ILE A 129 37.48 24.07 6.71
CA ILE A 129 36.97 22.90 7.45
C ILE A 129 36.97 23.12 8.96
N SER A 130 37.95 23.89 9.48
CA SER A 130 38.03 24.27 10.89
C SER A 130 36.87 25.15 11.36
N GLN A 131 36.34 26.03 10.49
CA GLN A 131 35.17 26.84 10.79
C GLN A 131 33.89 25.98 10.80
N THR A 132 33.77 25.05 9.87
CA THR A 132 32.67 24.07 9.84
C THR A 132 32.68 23.18 11.08
N SER A 133 33.84 22.66 11.49
CA SER A 133 33.97 21.89 12.72
C SER A 133 33.60 22.69 13.97
N ALA A 134 34.00 23.96 14.04
CA ALA A 134 33.66 24.82 15.17
C ALA A 134 32.15 25.12 15.24
N ALA A 135 31.49 25.30 14.09
CA ALA A 135 30.04 25.49 14.02
C ALA A 135 29.28 24.22 14.41
N ALA A 136 29.69 23.06 13.90
CA ALA A 136 29.11 21.76 14.25
C ALA A 136 29.23 21.47 15.75
N ALA A 137 30.41 21.70 16.35
CA ALA A 137 30.65 21.49 17.78
C ALA A 137 29.74 22.38 18.67
N LYS A 138 29.45 23.61 18.26
CA LYS A 138 28.51 24.49 18.99
C LYS A 138 27.09 23.93 18.99
N ILE A 139 26.65 23.38 17.86
CA ILE A 139 25.32 22.78 17.71
C ILE A 139 25.24 21.49 18.51
N GLU A 140 26.27 20.64 18.44
CA GLU A 140 26.38 19.41 19.22
C GLU A 140 26.28 19.69 20.74
N HIS A 141 27.06 20.66 21.25
CA HIS A 141 27.00 21.03 22.67
C HIS A 141 25.66 21.64 23.10
N TRP A 142 24.95 22.31 22.19
CA TRP A 142 23.61 22.80 22.47
C TRP A 142 22.59 21.65 22.50
N LEU A 143 22.70 20.68 21.59
CA LEU A 143 21.84 19.50 21.53
C LEU A 143 22.03 18.58 22.75
N GLN A 144 23.27 18.38 23.21
CA GLN A 144 23.56 17.58 24.41
C GLN A 144 22.89 18.11 25.70
N ARG A 145 22.46 19.38 25.72
CA ARG A 145 21.73 19.98 26.85
C ARG A 145 20.22 19.74 26.78
N GLN A 146 19.70 19.21 25.67
CA GLN A 146 18.28 18.93 25.50
C GLN A 146 17.97 17.50 25.98
N PRO A 147 16.96 17.30 26.85
CA PRO A 147 16.61 15.98 27.37
C PRO A 147 16.12 14.98 26.30
N GLU A 148 15.69 15.48 25.13
CA GLU A 148 15.22 14.67 24.01
C GLU A 148 16.36 14.06 23.18
N ALA A 149 17.57 14.64 23.23
CA ALA A 149 18.70 14.23 22.40
C ALA A 149 19.57 13.18 23.12
N LYS A 150 19.23 11.89 22.94
CA LYS A 150 19.96 10.78 23.59
C LYS A 150 21.31 10.44 22.94
N ILE A 151 21.37 10.51 21.61
CA ILE A 151 22.55 10.17 20.82
C ILE A 151 22.71 11.27 19.78
N VAL A 152 23.88 11.92 19.77
CA VAL A 152 24.24 12.96 18.82
C VAL A 152 25.50 12.51 18.09
N THR A 153 25.44 12.48 16.76
CA THR A 153 26.58 12.12 15.91
C THR A 153 26.70 13.18 14.82
N SER A 154 27.89 13.77 14.68
CA SER A 154 28.18 14.76 13.64
C SER A 154 29.08 14.19 12.56
N TYR A 155 28.76 14.47 11.30
CA TYR A 155 29.62 14.20 10.14
C TYR A 155 30.06 15.53 9.54
N ILE A 156 31.36 15.76 9.40
CA ILE A 156 31.94 17.03 8.95
C ILE A 156 32.78 16.77 7.71
N GLY A 157 32.51 17.50 6.62
CA GLY A 157 33.24 17.40 5.35
C GLY A 157 32.81 16.26 4.43
N GLN A 158 31.96 15.33 4.90
CA GLN A 158 31.30 14.30 4.10
C GLN A 158 29.88 14.06 4.64
N GLY A 159 28.95 13.68 3.76
CA GLY A 159 27.60 13.28 4.17
C GLY A 159 27.61 12.04 5.09
N ALA A 160 26.56 11.88 5.90
CA ALA A 160 26.41 10.71 6.76
C ALA A 160 26.43 9.41 5.93
N PRO A 161 27.06 8.32 6.43
CA PRO A 161 27.02 7.02 5.77
C PRO A 161 25.56 6.59 5.62
N ARG A 162 25.21 6.05 4.45
CA ARG A 162 23.81 5.73 4.11
C ARG A 162 23.18 4.81 5.14
N PHE A 163 22.36 5.36 6.04
CA PHE A 163 21.69 4.62 7.11
C PHE A 163 20.21 4.34 6.81
N TYR A 164 19.64 4.93 5.75
CA TYR A 164 18.37 4.52 5.15
C TYR A 164 18.38 4.69 3.63
N LEU A 165 17.56 3.89 2.94
CA LEU A 165 17.51 3.80 1.48
C LEU A 165 17.23 5.13 0.78
N ALA A 166 16.47 6.02 1.41
CA ALA A 166 16.12 7.34 0.86
C ALA A 166 17.15 8.46 1.18
N MET A 167 18.21 8.17 1.93
CA MET A 167 19.32 9.10 2.12
C MET A 167 20.36 8.89 1.04
N ALA A 168 20.57 9.90 0.20
CA ALA A 168 21.78 10.01 -0.60
C ALA A 168 22.83 10.74 0.25
N PRO A 169 23.99 10.13 0.54
CA PRO A 169 25.10 10.86 1.15
C PRO A 169 25.54 11.98 0.21
N GLU A 170 25.62 13.21 0.71
CA GLU A 170 26.33 14.30 0.05
C GLU A 170 27.78 13.85 -0.22
N LEU A 171 28.20 13.92 -1.49
CA LEU A 171 29.56 13.55 -1.87
C LEU A 171 30.55 14.59 -1.34
N PRO A 172 31.79 14.21 -1.02
CA PRO A 172 32.81 15.16 -0.60
C PRO A 172 33.08 16.13 -1.75
N ASP A 173 32.84 17.43 -1.54
CA ASP A 173 33.19 18.44 -2.52
C ASP A 173 34.72 18.50 -2.68
N PRO A 174 35.27 18.34 -3.91
CA PRO A 174 36.69 18.49 -4.14
C PRO A 174 37.11 19.94 -3.84
N PRO A 175 38.31 20.17 -3.27
CA PRO A 175 38.80 21.51 -3.03
C PRO A 175 38.84 22.28 -4.36
N SER A 176 38.15 23.43 -4.45
CA SER A 176 38.24 24.28 -5.63
C SER A 176 39.68 24.78 -5.76
N PRO A 177 40.29 24.76 -6.96
CA PRO A 177 41.66 25.22 -7.15
C PRO A 177 41.68 26.74 -7.09
N ASN A 178 42.08 27.30 -5.95
CA ASN A 178 42.63 28.66 -5.82
C ASN A 178 43.69 28.66 -4.72
#